data_AF-X8J942-F1
#
_entry.id   AF-X8J942-F1
#
_cell.length_a   1.000
_cell.length_b   1.000
_cell.length_c   1.000
_cell.angle_alpha   90.00
_cell.angle_beta   90.00
_cell.angle_gamma   90.00
#
_symmetry.space_group_name_H-M   'P 1'
#
loop_
_entity.id
_entity.type
_entity.pdbx_description
1 polymer ?
#
loop_
_entity_poly.entity_id
_entity_poly.type
_entity_poly.pdbx_seq_one_letter_code
_entity_poly.pdbx_strand_id
1 'polypeptide(L)'
;MKFTGYFLDVQTQHFDWQRYQTTIVNRPDKKLVVEEFESADISRQHNIVSAMVDKIGDVLNRVAGSDAGFDRDAMTERVSNAFTSLEIKEDSGFASWERSGSNSAFTYRIIFDVPSKDTTDLPCLVTTVKLMADIYEKSSWFGLSNTSRYDFSASVDAMRLACSKDFVAGPKP
;
A
#
# COMPACT_ATOMS: atom_id res chain seq x y z
N MET A 1 -2.30 -12.56 2.46
CA MET A 1 -1.80 -12.48 1.06
C MET A 1 -2.73 -13.11 0.03
N LYS A 2 -2.95 -14.44 -0.01
CA LYS A 2 -3.73 -15.10 -1.10
C LYS A 2 -5.12 -14.48 -1.33
N PHE A 3 -5.90 -14.32 -0.26
CA PHE A 3 -7.24 -13.72 -0.32
C PHE A 3 -7.21 -12.31 -0.92
N THR A 4 -6.33 -11.45 -0.40
CA THR A 4 -6.11 -10.08 -0.89
C THR A 4 -5.77 -10.05 -2.39
N GLY A 5 -4.97 -10.99 -2.88
CA GLY A 5 -4.62 -11.09 -4.30
C GLY A 5 -5.80 -11.36 -5.24
N TYR A 6 -6.95 -11.85 -4.75
CA TYR A 6 -8.14 -12.05 -5.58
C TYR A 6 -8.75 -10.75 -6.12
N PHE A 7 -8.44 -9.63 -5.48
CA PHE A 7 -8.99 -8.31 -5.77
C PHE A 7 -8.03 -7.43 -6.58
N LEU A 8 -6.87 -7.97 -6.96
CA LEU A 8 -5.99 -7.37 -7.96
C LEU A 8 -6.42 -7.84 -9.35
N ASP A 9 -6.80 -6.90 -10.20
CA ASP A 9 -6.89 -7.15 -11.63
C ASP A 9 -5.48 -7.17 -12.21
N VAL A 10 -5.05 -8.33 -12.70
CA VAL A 10 -3.70 -8.52 -13.25
C VAL A 10 -3.50 -7.85 -14.61
N GLN A 11 -4.57 -7.54 -15.34
CA GLN A 11 -4.47 -6.85 -16.63
C GLN A 11 -4.31 -5.35 -16.44
N THR A 12 -5.14 -4.77 -15.57
CA THR A 12 -5.15 -3.32 -15.31
C THR A 12 -4.24 -2.90 -14.15
N GLN A 13 -3.72 -3.87 -13.39
CA GLN A 13 -2.93 -3.67 -12.17
C GLN A 13 -3.67 -2.87 -11.07
N HIS A 14 -4.99 -2.78 -11.19
CA HIS A 14 -5.85 -2.07 -10.26
C HIS A 14 -6.31 -2.98 -9.12
N PHE A 15 -6.25 -2.48 -7.89
CA PHE A 15 -6.75 -3.16 -6.70
C PHE A 15 -8.16 -2.66 -6.37
N ASP A 16 -9.14 -3.55 -6.42
CA ASP A 16 -10.55 -3.23 -6.16
C ASP A 16 -10.83 -3.16 -4.65
N TRP A 17 -10.53 -2.01 -4.05
CA TRP A 17 -10.72 -1.75 -2.62
C TRP A 17 -12.17 -1.89 -2.18
N GLN A 18 -13.12 -1.43 -2.99
CA GLN A 18 -14.54 -1.48 -2.65
C GLN A 18 -15.02 -2.93 -2.56
N ARG A 19 -14.70 -3.75 -3.55
CA ARG A 19 -15.04 -5.18 -3.53
C ARG A 19 -14.29 -5.91 -2.42
N TYR A 20 -13.03 -5.56 -2.17
CA TYR A 20 -12.24 -6.12 -1.08
C TYR A 20 -12.92 -5.89 0.27
N GLN A 21 -13.22 -4.64 0.61
CA GLN A 21 -13.87 -4.28 1.87
C GLN A 21 -15.23 -4.95 2.01
N THR A 22 -16.07 -4.86 0.97
CA THR A 22 -17.42 -5.42 0.96
C THR A 22 -17.39 -6.92 1.17
N THR A 23 -16.44 -7.62 0.53
CA THR A 23 -16.31 -9.07 0.67
C THR A 23 -15.90 -9.46 2.08
N ILE A 24 -15.00 -8.70 2.74
CA ILE A 24 -14.60 -8.97 4.14
C ILE A 24 -15.76 -8.73 5.09
N VAL A 25 -16.43 -7.57 4.99
CA VAL A 25 -17.55 -7.20 5.88
C VAL A 25 -18.68 -8.24 5.81
N ASN A 26 -18.96 -8.76 4.62
CA ASN A 26 -20.02 -9.74 4.40
C ASN A 26 -19.63 -11.19 4.73
N ARG A 27 -18.40 -11.45 5.21
CA ARG A 27 -18.02 -12.82 5.62
C ARG A 27 -18.81 -13.26 6.85
N PRO A 28 -19.39 -14.47 6.85
CA PRO A 28 -20.13 -14.99 7.99
C PRO A 28 -19.22 -15.48 9.13
N ASP A 29 -18.01 -15.95 8.80
CA ASP A 29 -17.09 -16.55 9.78
C ASP A 29 -16.37 -15.53 10.68
N LYS A 30 -16.34 -14.26 10.27
CA LYS A 30 -15.65 -13.15 10.96
C LYS A 30 -14.19 -13.46 11.32
N LYS A 31 -13.54 -14.37 10.58
CA LYS A 31 -12.12 -14.72 10.75
C LYS A 31 -11.16 -13.71 10.13
N LEU A 32 -11.70 -12.78 9.36
CA LEU A 32 -11.01 -11.61 8.84
C LEU A 32 -11.96 -10.44 9.03
N VAL A 33 -11.52 -9.42 9.75
CA VAL A 33 -12.35 -8.26 10.12
C VAL A 33 -11.63 -6.98 9.69
N VAL A 34 -12.37 -6.02 9.16
CA VAL A 34 -11.88 -4.66 8.91
C VAL A 34 -11.96 -3.87 10.21
N GLU A 35 -10.83 -3.37 10.68
CA GLU A 35 -10.75 -2.54 11.89
C GLU A 35 -10.71 -1.06 11.56
N GLU A 36 -9.97 -0.69 10.51
CA GLU A 36 -9.84 0.70 10.05
C GLU A 36 -9.60 0.72 8.54
N PHE A 37 -10.08 1.77 7.86
CA PHE A 37 -9.79 2.01 6.45
C PHE A 37 -9.72 3.51 6.16
N GLU A 38 -8.62 3.94 5.55
CA GLU A 38 -8.43 5.32 5.08
C GLU A 38 -8.01 5.29 3.61
N SER A 39 -8.60 6.20 2.83
CA SER A 39 -8.14 6.59 1.50
C SER A 39 -7.77 8.06 1.56
N ALA A 40 -6.50 8.38 1.33
CA ALA A 40 -5.94 9.72 1.54
C ALA A 40 -5.14 10.18 0.34
N ASP A 41 -5.41 11.40 -0.11
CA ASP A 41 -4.63 12.09 -1.14
C ASP A 41 -3.66 13.09 -0.50
N ILE A 42 -2.39 12.97 -0.86
CA ILE A 42 -1.34 13.91 -0.51
C ILE A 42 -1.16 14.87 -1.68
N SER A 43 -1.49 16.14 -1.43
CA SER A 43 -1.44 17.21 -2.42
C SER A 43 -0.08 17.34 -3.08
N ARG A 44 -0.09 17.80 -4.35
CA ARG A 44 1.11 18.01 -5.16
C ARG A 44 2.06 19.02 -4.53
N GLN A 45 3.34 18.68 -4.47
CA GLN A 45 4.40 19.54 -3.94
C GLN A 45 5.74 19.27 -4.63
N HIS A 46 6.49 20.33 -4.89
CA HIS A 46 7.86 20.23 -5.38
C HIS A 46 8.81 19.81 -4.24
N ASN A 47 9.07 18.52 -4.09
CA ASN A 47 9.83 18.01 -2.95
C ASN A 47 10.66 16.76 -3.28
N ILE A 48 11.49 16.33 -2.32
CA ILE A 48 12.25 15.09 -2.42
C ILE A 48 11.40 13.87 -2.09
N VAL A 49 11.79 12.70 -2.62
CA VAL A 49 11.12 11.41 -2.37
C VAL A 49 10.95 11.15 -0.87
N SER A 50 11.99 11.34 -0.05
CA SER A 50 11.89 11.04 1.40
C SER A 50 10.85 11.88 2.13
N ALA A 51 10.67 13.14 1.73
CA ALA A 51 9.65 14.02 2.32
C ALA A 51 8.24 13.64 1.90
N MET A 52 8.05 13.06 0.71
CA MET A 52 6.76 12.50 0.30
C MET A 52 6.48 11.18 1.02
N VAL A 53 7.50 10.33 1.15
CA VAL A 53 7.42 9.04 1.86
C VAL A 53 7.12 9.24 3.34
N ASP A 54 7.68 10.26 3.99
CA ASP A 54 7.38 10.58 5.40
C ASP A 54 5.88 10.88 5.62
N LYS A 55 5.27 11.64 4.69
CA LYS A 55 3.82 11.92 4.72
C LYS A 55 2.97 10.68 4.46
N ILE A 56 3.44 9.79 3.58
CA ILE A 56 2.80 8.48 3.39
C ILE A 56 2.89 7.68 4.70
N GLY A 57 4.04 7.70 5.36
CA GLY A 57 4.25 7.11 6.68
C GLY A 57 3.27 7.61 7.73
N ASP A 58 2.95 8.90 7.73
CA ASP A 58 1.93 9.48 8.61
C ASP A 58 0.53 8.92 8.35
N VAL A 59 0.15 8.72 7.08
CA VAL A 59 -1.13 8.06 6.72
C VAL A 59 -1.14 6.63 7.24
N LEU A 60 -0.08 5.86 6.97
CA LEU A 60 0.00 4.47 7.40
C LEU A 60 -0.07 4.34 8.92
N ASN A 61 0.64 5.21 9.65
CA ASN A 61 0.65 5.20 11.11
C ASN A 61 -0.73 5.51 11.71
N ARG A 62 -1.51 6.41 11.10
CA ARG A 62 -2.89 6.70 11.55
C ARG A 62 -3.77 5.46 11.43
N VAL A 63 -3.76 4.78 10.28
CA VAL A 63 -4.60 3.60 10.04
C VAL A 63 -4.14 2.39 10.85
N ALA A 64 -2.82 2.24 10.99
CA ALA A 64 -2.21 1.17 11.76
C ALA A 64 -2.66 1.18 13.23
N GLY A 65 -2.89 2.35 13.82
CA GLY A 65 -3.25 2.49 15.23
C GLY A 65 -2.06 2.20 16.16
N SER A 66 -1.95 2.95 17.25
CA SER A 66 -0.83 2.82 18.20
C SER A 66 -0.85 1.52 19.01
N ASP A 67 -2.00 0.86 19.06
CA ASP A 67 -2.26 -0.34 19.86
C ASP A 67 -1.97 -1.65 19.11
N ALA A 68 -1.92 -1.63 17.79
CA ALA A 68 -1.73 -2.84 16.98
C ALA A 68 -0.26 -3.28 16.85
N GLY A 69 0.70 -2.49 17.35
CA GLY A 69 2.11 -2.88 17.40
C GLY A 69 2.91 -2.64 16.10
N PHE A 70 2.36 -1.88 15.15
CA PHE A 70 3.10 -1.42 13.97
C PHE A 70 4.14 -0.37 14.33
N ASP A 71 5.29 -0.43 13.66
CA ASP A 71 6.36 0.56 13.77
C ASP A 71 6.29 1.51 12.57
N ARG A 72 5.98 2.79 12.83
CA ARG A 72 5.89 3.84 11.80
C ARG A 72 7.17 3.93 10.97
N ASP A 73 8.33 3.91 11.61
CA ASP A 73 9.60 4.15 10.94
C ASP A 73 9.96 2.96 10.07
N ALA A 74 9.72 1.74 10.53
CA ALA A 74 9.89 0.53 9.72
C ALA A 74 8.93 0.50 8.51
N MET A 75 7.66 0.92 8.69
CA MET A 75 6.72 1.02 7.57
C MET A 75 7.18 2.07 6.54
N THR A 76 7.59 3.23 7.02
CA THR A 76 8.08 4.35 6.21
C THR A 76 9.33 3.97 5.43
N GLU A 77 10.30 3.32 6.09
CA GLU A 77 11.51 2.80 5.46
C GLU A 77 11.19 1.80 4.35
N ARG A 78 10.23 0.89 4.58
CA ARG A 78 9.85 -0.10 3.57
C ARG A 78 9.19 0.52 2.34
N VAL A 79 8.41 1.59 2.52
CA VAL A 79 7.87 2.38 1.41
C VAL A 79 8.99 3.13 0.68
N SER A 80 9.93 3.72 1.43
CA SER A 80 11.12 4.41 0.89
C SER A 80 11.93 3.48 -0.02
N ASN A 81 12.28 2.30 0.50
CA ASN A 81 13.03 1.27 -0.23
C ASN A 81 12.29 0.76 -1.47
N ALA A 82 10.95 0.77 -1.46
CA ALA A 82 10.18 0.38 -2.64
C ALA A 82 10.30 1.42 -3.76
N PHE A 83 10.19 2.72 -3.45
CA PHE A 83 10.28 3.79 -4.45
C PHE A 83 11.69 4.04 -4.96
N THR A 84 12.73 3.59 -4.23
CA THR A 84 14.13 3.63 -4.70
C THR A 84 14.59 2.32 -5.37
N SER A 85 13.71 1.31 -5.44
CA SER A 85 14.00 0.00 -6.05
C SER A 85 12.86 -0.45 -6.99
N LEU A 86 12.21 0.50 -7.67
CA LEU A 86 10.96 0.26 -8.42
C LEU A 86 11.07 -0.79 -9.52
N GLU A 87 12.22 -0.89 -10.20
CA GLU A 87 12.47 -1.89 -11.24
C GLU A 87 12.27 -3.32 -10.67
N ILE A 88 12.94 -3.61 -9.56
CA ILE A 88 12.84 -4.91 -8.87
C ILE A 88 11.40 -5.18 -8.38
N LYS A 89 10.72 -4.15 -7.87
CA LYS A 89 9.35 -4.28 -7.35
C LYS A 89 8.33 -4.53 -8.45
N GLU A 90 8.53 -3.93 -9.61
CA GLU A 90 7.68 -4.15 -10.78
C GLU A 90 7.86 -5.56 -11.33
N ASP A 91 9.11 -6.01 -11.51
CA ASP A 91 9.41 -7.38 -11.97
C ASP A 91 8.84 -8.44 -11.01
N SER A 92 8.74 -8.11 -9.72
CA SER A 92 8.14 -8.96 -8.70
C SER A 92 6.60 -8.90 -8.64
N GLY A 93 5.95 -8.07 -9.49
CA GLY A 93 4.50 -7.90 -9.55
C GLY A 93 3.88 -7.01 -8.46
N PHE A 94 4.69 -6.43 -7.57
CA PHE A 94 4.23 -5.58 -6.46
C PHE A 94 4.14 -4.10 -6.81
N ALA A 95 4.75 -3.68 -7.91
CA ALA A 95 4.61 -2.33 -8.45
C ALA A 95 4.08 -2.36 -9.88
N SER A 96 3.45 -1.28 -10.31
CA SER A 96 3.02 -1.10 -11.70
C SER A 96 3.12 0.36 -12.09
N TRP A 97 3.61 0.62 -13.30
CA TRP A 97 3.68 1.95 -13.89
C TRP A 97 2.45 2.25 -14.74
N GLU A 98 1.98 3.49 -14.68
CA GLU A 98 0.97 4.02 -15.59
C GLU A 98 1.30 5.45 -16.00
N ARG A 99 0.80 5.87 -17.17
CA ARG A 99 1.00 7.22 -17.69
C ARG A 99 -0.34 7.91 -17.93
N SER A 100 -0.42 9.19 -17.57
CA SER A 100 -1.57 10.04 -17.83
C SER A 100 -1.12 11.44 -18.29
N GLY A 101 -1.28 11.71 -19.59
CA GLY A 101 -0.83 12.95 -20.20
C GLY A 101 0.69 13.12 -20.08
N SER A 102 1.12 14.26 -19.51
CA SER A 102 2.52 14.57 -19.25
C SER A 102 3.06 14.02 -17.92
N ASN A 103 2.19 13.41 -17.10
CA ASN A 103 2.56 12.86 -15.80
C ASN A 103 2.56 11.33 -15.88
N SER A 104 3.23 10.69 -14.94
CA SER A 104 3.12 9.25 -14.74
C SER A 104 3.07 8.91 -13.26
N ALA A 105 2.80 7.64 -12.97
CA ALA A 105 2.70 7.15 -11.61
C ALA A 105 3.25 5.74 -11.48
N PHE A 106 3.71 5.42 -10.27
CA PHE A 106 3.91 4.05 -9.82
C PHE A 106 2.95 3.74 -8.68
N THR A 107 2.20 2.66 -8.82
CA THR A 107 1.43 2.08 -7.72
C THR A 107 2.21 0.93 -7.11
N TYR A 108 2.57 1.06 -5.85
CA TYR A 108 3.19 0.00 -5.06
C TYR A 108 2.15 -0.63 -4.11
N ARG A 109 2.13 -1.95 -4.06
CA ARG A 109 1.20 -2.76 -3.26
C ARG A 109 1.99 -3.49 -2.17
N ILE A 110 1.59 -3.31 -0.92
CA ILE A 110 2.29 -3.84 0.23
C ILE A 110 1.33 -4.32 1.31
N ILE A 111 1.72 -5.38 2.01
CA ILE A 111 1.07 -5.83 3.24
C ILE A 111 2.12 -5.81 4.34
N PHE A 112 1.79 -5.15 5.45
CA PHE A 112 2.53 -5.25 6.70
C PHE A 112 1.77 -6.19 7.63
N ASP A 113 2.49 -7.01 8.37
CA ASP A 113 1.96 -7.86 9.42
C ASP A 113 2.88 -7.78 10.63
N VAL A 114 2.28 -7.79 11.82
CA VAL A 114 3.01 -7.69 13.08
C VAL A 114 2.67 -8.89 13.94
N PRO A 115 3.66 -9.59 14.54
CA PRO A 115 3.38 -10.69 15.44
C PRO A 115 2.52 -10.19 16.60
N SER A 116 1.35 -10.78 16.79
CA SER A 116 0.52 -10.44 17.94
C SER A 116 1.19 -10.90 19.23
N LYS A 117 1.41 -9.97 20.16
CA LYS A 117 1.94 -10.28 21.50
C LYS A 117 0.84 -10.71 22.46
N ASP A 118 -0.40 -10.27 22.21
CA ASP A 118 -1.48 -10.29 23.21
C ASP A 118 -2.83 -10.82 22.68
N THR A 119 -2.95 -11.14 21.39
CA THR A 119 -4.21 -11.60 20.78
C THR A 119 -3.99 -12.86 19.93
N THR A 120 -5.07 -13.62 19.70
CA THR A 120 -5.07 -14.76 18.77
C THR A 120 -5.02 -14.36 17.30
N ASP A 121 -5.28 -13.09 17.01
CA ASP A 121 -5.44 -12.57 15.66
C ASP A 121 -4.19 -11.80 15.26
N LEU A 122 -3.79 -11.94 14.01
CA LEU A 122 -2.65 -11.26 13.40
C LEU A 122 -3.11 -9.92 12.80
N PRO A 123 -2.66 -8.77 13.34
CA PRO A 123 -2.92 -7.49 12.70
C PRO A 123 -2.18 -7.42 11.36
N CYS A 124 -2.91 -7.08 10.31
CA CYS A 124 -2.37 -6.86 8.97
C CYS A 124 -2.76 -5.46 8.49
N LEU A 125 -1.83 -4.74 7.87
CA LEU A 125 -2.10 -3.49 7.17
C LEU A 125 -1.92 -3.73 5.67
N VAL A 126 -3.03 -3.81 4.94
CA VAL A 126 -3.01 -3.88 3.48
C VAL A 126 -2.95 -2.47 2.93
N THR A 127 -2.08 -2.21 1.96
CA THR A 127 -1.83 -0.86 1.48
C THR A 127 -1.56 -0.83 -0.03
N THR A 128 -2.11 0.19 -0.70
CA THR A 128 -1.64 0.64 -2.01
C THR A 128 -1.18 2.07 -1.94
N VAL A 129 0.03 2.34 -2.42
CA VAL A 129 0.60 3.69 -2.52
C VAL A 129 0.81 4.01 -3.99
N LYS A 130 0.04 4.96 -4.53
CA LYS A 130 0.22 5.51 -5.87
C LYS A 130 1.00 6.82 -5.78
N LEU A 131 2.28 6.78 -6.12
CA LEU A 131 3.12 7.98 -6.23
C LEU A 131 3.05 8.51 -7.65
N MET A 132 2.71 9.78 -7.81
CA MET A 132 2.55 10.47 -9.08
C MET A 132 3.59 11.59 -9.17
N ALA A 133 4.18 11.76 -10.35
CA ALA A 133 5.17 12.80 -10.60
C ALA A 133 5.08 13.33 -12.03
N ASP A 134 5.66 14.50 -12.25
CA ASP A 134 5.96 15.09 -13.57
C ASP A 134 7.15 14.39 -14.26
N ILE A 135 7.23 13.08 -14.12
CA ILE A 135 8.23 12.22 -14.78
C ILE A 135 7.56 11.58 -15.99
N TYR A 136 8.10 11.80 -17.18
CA TYR A 136 7.52 11.26 -18.42
C TYR A 136 8.00 9.83 -18.72
N GLU A 137 9.31 9.61 -18.62
CA GLU A 137 9.93 8.33 -18.96
C GLU A 137 9.92 7.36 -17.78
N LYS A 138 9.47 6.13 -18.01
CA LYS A 138 9.42 5.08 -16.99
C LYS A 138 10.81 4.80 -16.40
N SER A 139 11.85 4.77 -17.24
CA SER A 139 13.23 4.51 -16.81
C SER A 139 13.76 5.54 -15.80
N SER A 140 13.26 6.79 -15.85
CA SER A 140 13.63 7.81 -14.87
C SER A 140 13.13 7.51 -13.46
N TRP A 141 12.05 6.73 -13.31
CA TRP A 141 11.58 6.26 -12.01
C TRP A 141 12.52 5.25 -11.37
N PHE A 142 13.17 4.41 -12.18
CA PHE A 142 14.10 3.39 -11.68
C PHE A 142 15.38 3.98 -11.09
N GLY A 143 15.73 5.21 -11.49
CA GLY A 143 16.85 5.96 -10.94
C GLY A 143 16.51 6.84 -9.73
N LEU A 144 15.29 6.75 -9.18
CA LEU A 144 14.93 7.57 -8.02
C LEU A 144 15.74 7.20 -6.79
N SER A 145 16.21 8.21 -6.08
CA SER A 145 16.79 8.11 -4.76
C SER A 145 15.96 8.94 -3.77
N ASN A 146 16.26 8.80 -2.47
CA ASN A 146 15.57 9.56 -1.42
C ASN A 146 15.66 11.08 -1.59
N THR A 147 16.66 11.59 -2.31
CA THR A 147 16.89 13.01 -2.55
C THR A 147 16.45 13.48 -3.95
N SER A 148 15.98 12.58 -4.81
CA SER A 148 15.39 12.93 -6.11
C SER A 148 14.20 13.86 -5.90
N ARG A 149 14.15 14.95 -6.67
CA ARG A 149 13.19 16.05 -6.48
C ARG A 149 12.34 16.26 -7.73
N TYR A 150 11.03 16.22 -7.56
CA TYR A 150 10.02 16.38 -8.61
C TYR A 150 8.73 16.97 -8.00
N ASP A 151 7.74 17.25 -8.84
CA ASP A 151 6.40 17.61 -8.41
C ASP A 151 5.60 16.35 -8.04
N PHE A 152 5.86 15.86 -6.83
CA PHE A 152 5.22 14.65 -6.33
C PHE A 152 3.82 14.94 -5.79
N SER A 153 2.91 14.00 -6.01
CA SER A 153 1.66 13.82 -5.26
C SER A 153 1.48 12.33 -4.99
N ALA A 154 0.65 11.97 -4.01
CA ALA A 154 0.40 10.56 -3.74
C ALA A 154 -1.07 10.29 -3.40
N SER A 155 -1.53 9.09 -3.69
CA SER A 155 -2.79 8.54 -3.18
C SER A 155 -2.47 7.28 -2.40
N VAL A 156 -2.99 7.17 -1.18
CA VAL A 156 -2.70 6.10 -0.24
C VAL A 156 -4.02 5.50 0.21
N ASP A 157 -4.21 4.23 -0.09
CA ASP A 157 -5.28 3.43 0.52
C ASP A 157 -4.64 2.47 1.52
N ALA A 158 -5.15 2.45 2.73
CA ALA A 158 -4.67 1.54 3.76
C ALA A 158 -5.86 0.98 4.56
N MET A 159 -5.81 -0.33 4.81
CA MET A 159 -6.83 -1.06 5.56
C MET A 159 -6.18 -1.92 6.62
N ARG A 160 -6.51 -1.66 7.88
CA ARG A 160 -6.11 -2.51 9.00
C ARG A 160 -7.12 -3.63 9.18
N LEU A 161 -6.60 -4.84 9.31
CA LEU A 161 -7.35 -6.07 9.43
C LEU A 161 -6.92 -6.84 10.67
N ALA A 162 -7.88 -7.38 11.41
CA ALA A 162 -7.64 -8.47 12.35
C ALA A 162 -7.83 -9.79 11.60
N CYS A 163 -6.76 -10.57 11.45
CA CYS A 163 -6.78 -11.86 10.77
C CYS A 163 -6.61 -13.00 11.77
N SER A 164 -7.66 -13.78 12.00
CA SER A 164 -7.59 -14.96 12.87
C SER A 164 -6.60 -16.00 12.33
N LYS A 165 -5.92 -16.71 13.24
CA LYS A 165 -5.03 -17.84 12.89
C LYS A 165 -5.74 -18.93 12.07
N ASP A 166 -7.05 -19.07 12.23
CA ASP A 166 -7.86 -20.09 11.55
C ASP A 166 -8.46 -19.59 10.23
N PHE A 167 -8.03 -18.41 9.77
CA PHE A 167 -8.45 -17.82 8.52
C PHE A 167 -7.97 -18.64 7.32
N VAL A 168 -8.90 -18.92 6.41
CA VAL A 168 -8.61 -19.53 5.11
C VAL A 168 -9.23 -18.68 4.02
N ALA A 169 -8.47 -18.43 2.95
CA ALA A 169 -8.89 -17.54 1.87
C ALA A 169 -10.18 -18.00 1.18
N GLY A 170 -10.41 -19.32 1.09
CA GLY A 170 -11.51 -19.89 0.32
C GLY A 170 -11.33 -19.72 -1.20
N PRO A 171 -12.38 -20.01 -1.99
CA PRO A 171 -12.39 -19.78 -3.42
C PRO A 171 -12.35 -18.29 -3.76
N LYS A 172 -11.99 -17.96 -5.00
CA LYS A 172 -12.04 -16.58 -5.51
C LYS A 172 -13.52 -16.10 -5.51
N PRO A 173 -13.84 -14.98 -4.84
CA PRO A 173 -15.19 -14.41 -4.82
C PRO A 173 -15.55 -13.72 -6.13
#